data_AF-A0A962FCG8-F1
#
_entry.id   AF-A0A962FCG8-F1
#
_cell.length_a   1.000
_cell.length_b   1.000
_cell.length_c   1.000
_cell.angle_alpha   90.00
_cell.angle_beta   90.00
_cell.angle_gamma   90.00
#
_symmetry.space_group_name_H-M   'P 1'
#
loop_
_entity.id
_entity.type
_entity.pdbx_description
1 polymer ?
#
loop_
_entity_poly.entity_id
_entity_poly.type
_entity_poly.pdbx_seq_one_letter_code
_entity_poly.pdbx_strand_id
1 'polypeptide(L)'
;MKLNCPECSSHFDIPAALIGPGGRRMRCPKCGHVWHQMPEQESALFDIAAPIDPIPDSVRPAHGDLPDDEIRPGVLSGLPMASLGRVLGGFVLGWALVVALVYALAAGDMLPRALSPLMPGGQGAAPAAGLEFRDLEASAHGDGVVLTGRIFNAADAPATVPAVEITAESTHGKTVPARTVRPEADTLPAQESVPFSVQLPDVPAGAHLRLRLVADNS
;
A
#
# COMPACT_ATOMS: atom_id res chain seq x y z
N MET A 1 4.85 -39.44 6.22
CA MET A 1 4.10 -39.46 7.49
C MET A 1 2.83 -38.64 7.28
N LYS A 2 1.67 -39.16 7.70
CA LYS A 2 0.37 -38.51 7.54
C LYS A 2 0.02 -37.72 8.79
N LEU A 3 -0.28 -36.44 8.64
CA LEU A 3 -0.70 -35.58 9.72
C LEU A 3 -2.16 -35.16 9.54
N ASN A 4 -2.91 -35.14 10.62
CA ASN A 4 -4.30 -34.70 10.64
C ASN A 4 -4.43 -33.37 11.38
N CYS A 5 -5.17 -32.43 10.81
CA CYS A 5 -5.48 -31.18 11.50
C CYS A 5 -6.55 -31.42 12.58
N PRO A 6 -6.33 -30.98 13.83
CA PRO A 6 -7.31 -31.16 14.91
C PRO A 6 -8.60 -30.35 14.71
N GLU A 7 -8.52 -29.24 13.97
CA GLU A 7 -9.63 -28.29 13.84
C GLU A 7 -10.61 -28.65 12.70
N CYS A 8 -10.09 -29.10 11.55
CA CYS A 8 -10.91 -29.33 10.35
C CYS A 8 -10.78 -30.74 9.78
N SER A 9 -10.09 -31.63 10.50
CA SER A 9 -9.90 -33.06 10.19
C SER A 9 -9.35 -33.35 8.79
N SER A 10 -8.71 -32.37 8.14
CA SER A 10 -7.99 -32.58 6.88
C SER A 10 -6.69 -33.34 7.11
N HIS A 11 -6.38 -34.28 6.23
CA HIS A 11 -5.16 -35.08 6.24
C HIS A 11 -4.13 -34.52 5.25
N PHE A 12 -2.85 -34.59 5.61
CA PHE A 12 -1.73 -34.12 4.78
C PHE A 12 -0.56 -35.09 4.86
N ASP A 13 0.10 -35.33 3.72
CA ASP A 13 1.32 -36.12 3.65
C ASP A 13 2.54 -35.19 3.68
N ILE A 14 3.42 -35.39 4.66
CA ILE A 14 4.71 -34.68 4.71
C ILE A 14 5.90 -35.63 4.95
N PRO A 15 7.09 -35.29 4.41
CA PRO A 15 8.33 -35.99 4.73
C PRO A 15 8.69 -35.84 6.20
N ALA A 16 9.02 -36.96 6.88
CA ALA A 16 9.37 -36.94 8.31
C ALA A 16 10.65 -36.11 8.61
N ALA A 17 11.58 -36.05 7.64
CA ALA A 17 12.80 -35.23 7.73
C ALA A 17 12.51 -33.74 7.98
N LEU A 18 11.32 -33.26 7.63
CA LEU A 18 10.93 -31.87 7.84
C LEU A 18 10.49 -31.56 9.28
N ILE A 19 10.11 -32.55 10.08
CA ILE A 19 9.60 -32.34 11.45
C ILE A 19 10.74 -32.22 12.47
N GLY A 20 11.92 -32.75 12.18
CA GLY A 20 13.09 -32.68 13.06
C GLY A 20 12.90 -33.39 14.42
N PRO A 21 13.97 -33.66 15.17
CA PRO A 21 13.90 -34.36 16.45
C PRO A 21 13.21 -33.55 17.56
N GLY A 22 13.26 -32.22 17.49
CA GLY A 22 12.60 -31.32 18.44
C GLY A 22 11.12 -31.02 18.14
N GLY A 23 10.58 -31.61 17.08
CA GLY A 23 9.26 -31.26 16.55
C GLY A 23 9.27 -29.94 15.76
N ARG A 24 8.16 -29.68 15.06
CA ARG A 24 7.99 -28.48 14.23
C ARG A 24 6.60 -27.89 14.38
N ARG A 25 6.52 -26.56 14.35
CA ARG A 25 5.27 -25.81 14.26
C ARG A 25 4.70 -25.93 12.84
N MET A 26 3.50 -26.49 12.74
CA MET A 26 2.79 -26.77 11.50
C MET A 26 1.57 -25.85 11.39
N ARG A 27 1.27 -25.38 10.18
CA ARG A 27 0.08 -24.58 9.88
C ARG A 27 -0.79 -25.33 8.89
N CYS A 28 -2.08 -25.46 9.19
CA CYS A 28 -3.04 -26.08 8.29
C CYS A 28 -3.27 -25.18 7.07
N PRO A 29 -3.08 -25.67 5.83
CA PRO A 29 -3.40 -24.89 4.64
C PRO A 29 -4.90 -24.71 4.40
N LYS A 30 -5.75 -25.57 4.98
CA LYS A 30 -7.21 -25.54 4.79
C LYS A 30 -7.92 -24.54 5.72
N CYS A 31 -7.60 -24.54 7.03
CA CYS A 31 -8.25 -23.67 8.01
C CYS A 31 -7.31 -22.66 8.68
N GLY A 32 -6.00 -22.76 8.46
CA GLY A 32 -5.01 -21.85 9.06
C GLY A 32 -4.60 -22.16 10.50
N HIS A 33 -5.20 -23.14 11.16
CA HIS A 33 -4.85 -23.53 12.54
C HIS A 33 -3.38 -23.93 12.64
N VAL A 34 -2.70 -23.47 13.70
CA VAL A 34 -1.26 -23.70 13.93
C VAL A 34 -1.08 -24.57 15.16
N TRP A 35 -0.41 -25.71 15.01
CA TRP A 35 -0.10 -26.64 16.10
C TRP A 35 1.37 -27.08 16.07
N HIS A 36 1.84 -27.72 17.13
CA HIS A 36 3.20 -28.27 17.20
C HIS A 36 3.16 -29.79 17.01
N GLN A 37 3.89 -30.30 16.03
CA GLN A 37 3.97 -31.72 15.73
C GLN A 37 5.32 -32.27 16.20
N MET A 38 5.30 -33.24 17.10
CA MET A 38 6.48 -34.05 17.41
C MET A 38 6.63 -35.17 16.38
N PRO A 39 7.86 -35.61 16.06
CA PRO A 39 8.04 -36.83 15.28
C PRO A 39 7.43 -37.99 16.07
N GLU A 40 6.84 -38.96 15.37
CA GLU A 40 6.53 -40.26 15.96
C GLU A 40 7.86 -40.87 16.36
N GLN A 41 8.24 -40.73 17.63
CA GLN A 41 9.37 -41.45 18.18
C GLN A 41 8.97 -42.92 18.12
N GLU A 42 9.67 -43.68 17.27
CA GLU A 42 9.76 -45.11 17.45
C GLU A 42 10.31 -45.28 18.86
N SER A 43 9.41 -45.62 19.78
CA SER A 43 9.73 -45.86 21.17
C SER A 43 10.73 -47.00 21.15
N ALA A 44 12.02 -46.67 21.19
CA ALA A 44 13.06 -47.60 21.58
C ALA A 44 12.65 -48.01 23.00
N LEU A 45 11.97 -49.15 23.07
CA LEU A 45 11.63 -49.81 24.30
C LEU A 45 12.95 -50.05 25.00
N PHE A 46 13.32 -49.18 25.93
CA PHE A 46 14.29 -49.54 26.92
C PHE A 46 13.64 -50.69 27.69
N ASP A 47 14.16 -51.89 27.50
CA ASP A 47 13.82 -53.06 28.32
C ASP A 47 14.26 -52.75 29.75
N ILE A 48 13.39 -52.11 30.53
CA ILE A 48 13.55 -51.95 31.99
C ILE A 48 13.06 -53.24 32.69
N ALA A 49 13.43 -54.39 32.13
CA ALA A 49 13.11 -55.73 32.67
C ALA A 49 14.30 -56.36 33.41
N ALA A 50 15.32 -55.58 33.77
CA ALA A 50 16.31 -56.01 34.75
C ALA A 50 15.74 -55.83 36.16
N PRO A 51 15.84 -56.82 37.06
CA PRO A 51 15.47 -56.65 38.47
C PRO A 51 16.24 -55.47 39.04
N ILE A 52 15.52 -54.44 39.46
CA ILE A 52 16.11 -53.30 40.17
C ILE A 52 16.43 -53.80 41.58
N ASP A 53 17.71 -53.89 41.92
CA ASP A 53 18.13 -54.17 43.29
C ASP A 53 17.52 -53.12 44.24
N PRO A 54 17.04 -53.51 45.43
CA PRO A 54 16.50 -52.56 46.39
C PRO A 54 17.56 -51.50 46.71
N ILE A 55 17.19 -50.22 46.56
CA ILE A 55 18.03 -49.08 46.90
C ILE A 55 18.51 -49.26 48.35
N PRO A 56 19.83 -49.27 48.62
CA PRO A 56 20.33 -49.48 49.97
C PRO A 56 19.90 -48.32 50.88
N ASP A 57 19.50 -48.64 52.11
CA ASP A 57 19.05 -47.66 53.13
C ASP A 57 20.09 -46.57 53.46
N SER A 58 21.35 -46.76 53.03
CA SER A 58 22.42 -45.75 53.13
C SER A 58 22.22 -44.54 52.21
N VAL A 59 21.31 -44.61 51.23
CA VAL A 59 21.00 -43.52 50.29
C VAL A 59 19.66 -42.86 50.65
N ARG A 60 19.30 -42.82 51.95
CA ARG A 60 18.19 -41.98 52.40
C ARG A 60 18.74 -40.58 52.74
N PRO A 61 18.31 -39.50 52.06
CA PRO A 61 18.71 -38.15 52.45
C PRO A 61 18.23 -37.91 53.88
N ALA A 62 19.14 -37.51 54.76
CA ALA A 62 18.77 -37.05 56.10
C ALA A 62 17.87 -35.82 55.93
N HIS A 63 16.56 -35.98 56.13
CA HIS A 63 15.66 -34.86 56.37
C HIS A 63 16.03 -34.31 57.73
N GLY A 64 17.00 -33.41 57.76
CA GLY A 64 17.20 -32.53 58.91
C GLY A 64 15.99 -31.63 59.00
N ASP A 65 15.36 -31.59 60.16
CA ASP A 65 14.31 -30.64 60.50
C ASP A 65 14.86 -29.22 60.30
N LEU A 66 14.55 -28.61 59.15
CA LEU A 66 14.78 -27.20 58.94
C LEU A 66 13.79 -26.47 59.87
N PRO A 67 14.25 -25.53 60.72
CA PRO A 67 13.33 -24.69 61.46
C PRO A 67 12.43 -23.98 60.45
N ASP A 68 11.13 -23.97 60.75
CA ASP A 68 10.06 -23.35 59.97
C ASP A 68 10.16 -21.82 60.08
N ASP A 69 11.32 -21.28 59.68
CA ASP A 69 11.63 -19.86 59.72
C ASP A 69 11.24 -19.27 58.38
N GLU A 70 9.99 -18.80 58.37
CA GLU A 70 9.51 -17.64 57.62
C GLU A 70 9.84 -17.67 56.11
N ILE A 71 8.93 -18.27 55.35
CA ILE A 71 8.79 -18.00 53.92
C ILE A 71 8.53 -16.49 53.76
N ARG A 72 9.61 -15.71 53.61
CA ARG A 72 9.51 -14.30 53.25
C ARG A 72 8.97 -14.22 51.83
N PRO A 73 7.79 -13.61 51.59
CA PRO A 73 7.32 -13.40 50.24
C PRO A 73 8.35 -12.55 49.49
N GLY A 74 8.80 -13.08 48.35
CA GLY A 74 9.85 -12.48 47.54
C GLY A 74 9.59 -11.01 47.22
N VAL A 75 10.68 -10.26 47.21
CA VAL A 75 10.83 -8.83 46.85
C VAL A 75 10.43 -8.61 45.39
N LEU A 76 9.15 -8.75 45.07
CA LEU A 76 8.56 -8.40 43.76
C LEU A 76 7.23 -7.64 43.90
N SER A 77 6.75 -7.42 45.12
CA SER A 77 5.60 -6.58 45.46
C SER A 77 5.95 -5.08 45.51
N GLY A 78 6.78 -4.60 44.58
CA GLY A 78 7.34 -3.25 44.63
C GLY A 78 7.48 -2.51 43.29
N LEU A 79 7.07 -3.10 42.16
CA LEU A 79 7.00 -2.34 40.92
C LEU A 79 5.67 -1.55 40.92
N PRO A 80 5.70 -0.20 41.01
CA PRO A 80 4.46 0.57 41.05
C PRO A 80 3.70 0.38 39.74
N MET A 81 2.51 -0.22 39.82
CA MET A 81 1.58 -0.48 38.70
C MET A 81 1.30 0.77 37.84
N ALA A 82 1.60 1.97 38.35
CA ALA A 82 1.45 3.25 37.67
C ALA A 82 2.44 3.50 36.52
N SER A 83 3.56 2.78 36.41
CA SER A 83 4.55 3.03 35.34
C SER A 83 4.28 2.26 34.04
N LEU A 84 3.62 1.10 34.10
CA LEU A 84 3.30 0.30 32.91
C LEU A 84 2.16 0.95 32.08
N GLY A 85 1.19 1.57 32.73
CA GLY A 85 0.11 2.31 32.07
C GLY A 85 0.58 3.54 31.29
N ARG A 86 1.74 4.13 31.65
CA ARG A 86 2.28 5.30 30.93
C ARG A 86 2.97 4.94 29.62
N VAL A 87 3.60 3.76 29.52
CA VAL A 87 4.25 3.31 28.28
C VAL A 87 3.21 2.84 27.26
N LEU A 88 2.21 2.06 27.68
CA LEU A 88 1.09 1.66 26.82
C LEU A 88 0.16 2.84 26.48
N GLY A 89 -0.11 3.73 27.44
CA GLY A 89 -0.93 4.93 27.21
C GLY A 89 -0.27 5.92 26.24
N GLY A 90 1.06 6.11 26.33
CA GLY A 90 1.82 6.92 25.39
C GLY A 90 1.84 6.33 23.98
N PHE A 91 1.87 5.00 23.86
CA PHE A 91 1.82 4.32 22.57
C PHE A 91 0.47 4.45 21.87
N VAL A 92 -0.64 4.28 22.61
CA VAL A 92 -2.00 4.46 22.08
C VAL A 92 -2.27 5.92 21.70
N LEU A 93 -1.86 6.87 22.54
CA LEU A 93 -2.03 8.30 22.26
C LEU A 93 -1.16 8.75 21.09
N GLY A 94 0.08 8.27 21.00
CA GLY A 94 0.97 8.52 19.86
C GLY A 94 0.42 7.93 18.56
N TRP A 95 -0.08 6.69 18.59
CA TRP A 95 -0.70 6.07 17.42
C TRP A 95 -1.98 6.80 16.98
N ALA A 96 -2.80 7.25 17.93
CA ALA A 96 -3.99 8.03 17.63
C ALA A 96 -3.64 9.37 16.96
N LEU A 97 -2.57 10.05 17.41
CA LEU A 97 -2.09 11.28 16.77
C LEU A 97 -1.51 11.04 15.37
N VAL A 98 -0.79 9.94 15.15
CA VAL A 98 -0.28 9.57 13.82
C VAL A 98 -1.43 9.26 12.87
N VAL A 99 -2.44 8.50 13.30
CA VAL A 99 -3.63 8.21 12.49
C VAL A 99 -4.42 9.49 12.21
N ALA A 100 -4.59 10.37 13.20
CA ALA A 100 -5.25 11.65 13.01
C ALA A 100 -4.47 12.56 12.04
N LEU A 101 -3.14 12.57 12.09
CA LEU A 101 -2.29 13.32 11.16
C LEU A 101 -2.37 12.75 9.74
N VAL A 102 -2.29 11.43 9.58
CA VAL A 102 -2.48 10.76 8.28
C VAL A 102 -3.87 11.04 7.72
N TYR A 103 -4.91 11.00 8.57
CA TYR A 103 -6.26 11.32 8.17
C TYR A 103 -6.41 12.80 7.81
N ALA A 104 -5.76 13.73 8.53
CA ALA A 104 -5.77 15.16 8.18
C ALA A 104 -5.02 15.45 6.87
N LEU A 105 -3.92 14.75 6.60
CA LEU A 105 -3.18 14.87 5.33
C LEU A 105 -3.95 14.24 4.17
N ALA A 106 -4.65 13.12 4.39
CA ALA A 106 -5.50 12.48 3.38
C ALA A 106 -6.83 13.22 3.16
N ALA A 107 -7.40 13.83 4.21
CA ALA A 107 -8.61 14.64 4.14
C ALA A 107 -8.34 16.07 3.63
N GLY A 108 -7.08 16.52 3.60
CA GLY A 108 -6.67 17.76 2.94
C GLY A 108 -6.90 17.74 1.43
N ASP A 109 -6.98 16.54 0.82
CA ASP A 109 -7.33 16.34 -0.60
C ASP A 109 -8.85 16.25 -0.82
N MET A 110 -9.63 16.20 0.26
CA MET A 110 -11.10 16.09 0.27
C MET A 110 -11.76 17.31 0.93
N LEU A 111 -11.07 18.45 1.00
CA LEU A 111 -11.72 19.72 1.29
C LEU A 111 -12.62 20.04 0.09
N PRO A 112 -13.96 20.07 0.23
CA PRO A 112 -14.81 20.49 -0.86
C PRO A 112 -14.33 21.88 -1.28
N ARG A 113 -14.09 22.08 -2.58
CA ARG A 113 -13.83 23.39 -3.24
C ARG A 113 -15.02 24.36 -3.07
N ALA A 114 -15.77 24.27 -1.99
CA ALA A 114 -16.94 25.07 -1.65
C ALA A 114 -16.58 26.32 -0.83
N LEU A 115 -15.33 26.47 -0.35
CA LEU A 115 -14.90 27.64 0.45
C LEU A 115 -13.87 28.55 -0.27
N SER A 116 -13.63 28.34 -1.57
CA SER A 116 -12.73 29.17 -2.38
C SER A 116 -13.37 30.39 -3.08
N PRO A 117 -14.37 31.11 -2.53
CA PRO A 117 -14.60 32.48 -3.00
C PRO A 117 -14.57 33.46 -1.82
N LEU A 118 -13.40 33.68 -1.23
CA LEU A 118 -13.17 34.81 -0.32
C LEU A 118 -11.73 35.35 -0.36
N MET A 119 -11.04 35.16 -1.49
CA MET A 119 -9.82 35.88 -1.82
C MET A 119 -10.06 36.74 -3.07
N PRO A 120 -10.16 38.08 -2.93
CA PRO A 120 -10.19 38.98 -4.05
C PRO A 120 -8.74 39.16 -4.53
N GLY A 121 -8.36 38.56 -5.66
CA GLY A 121 -7.07 38.89 -6.29
C GLY A 121 -6.42 37.86 -7.20
N GLY A 122 -6.94 36.64 -7.32
CA GLY A 122 -6.36 35.61 -8.19
C GLY A 122 -7.18 35.38 -9.45
N GLN A 123 -7.25 36.34 -10.37
CA GLN A 123 -7.77 36.11 -11.72
C GLN A 123 -6.73 35.34 -12.54
N GLY A 124 -6.52 34.07 -12.19
CA GLY A 124 -6.12 33.10 -13.20
C GLY A 124 -7.40 32.70 -13.91
N ALA A 125 -7.49 32.94 -15.22
CA ALA A 125 -8.56 32.39 -16.05
C ALA A 125 -8.80 30.93 -15.63
N ALA A 126 -10.05 30.58 -15.29
CA ALA A 126 -10.37 29.24 -14.84
C ALA A 126 -9.77 28.24 -15.85
N PRO A 127 -8.89 27.32 -15.41
CA PRO A 127 -8.34 26.33 -16.33
C PRO A 127 -9.54 25.61 -16.91
N ALA A 128 -9.69 25.63 -18.24
CA ALA A 128 -10.81 25.07 -18.99
C ALA A 128 -11.47 23.89 -18.26
N ALA A 129 -12.47 24.21 -17.45
CA ALA A 129 -12.87 23.31 -16.37
C ALA A 129 -13.66 22.17 -17.01
N GLY A 130 -13.01 21.01 -17.15
CA GLY A 130 -13.60 19.83 -17.77
C GLY A 130 -13.28 19.62 -19.25
N LEU A 131 -12.41 20.41 -19.88
CA LEU A 131 -11.96 20.08 -21.24
C LEU A 131 -10.81 19.06 -21.20
N GLU A 132 -11.06 17.89 -21.78
CA GLU A 132 -10.11 16.78 -21.88
C GLU A 132 -9.75 16.52 -23.34
N PHE A 133 -8.48 16.18 -23.60
CA PHE A 133 -8.07 15.65 -24.89
C PHE A 133 -8.32 14.14 -24.92
N ARG A 134 -9.08 13.66 -25.91
CA ARG A 134 -9.36 12.24 -26.17
C ARG A 134 -8.95 11.86 -27.58
N ASP A 135 -8.71 10.56 -27.78
CA ASP A 135 -8.39 9.97 -29.08
C ASP A 135 -7.21 10.67 -29.80
N LEU A 136 -6.16 10.99 -29.04
CA LEU A 136 -4.95 11.60 -29.58
C LEU A 136 -4.16 10.58 -30.42
N GLU A 137 -4.09 10.81 -31.72
CA GLU A 137 -3.30 10.03 -32.66
C GLU A 137 -2.30 10.93 -33.38
N ALA A 138 -1.02 10.59 -33.27
CA ALA A 138 0.06 11.29 -33.96
C ALA A 138 0.53 10.42 -35.13
N SER A 139 0.35 10.91 -36.35
CA SER A 139 0.76 10.21 -37.57
C SER A 139 1.86 10.99 -38.28
N ALA A 140 2.95 10.31 -38.62
CA ALA A 140 4.04 10.92 -39.39
C ALA A 140 3.57 11.11 -40.84
N HIS A 141 3.64 12.35 -41.34
CA HIS A 141 3.25 12.70 -42.70
C HIS A 141 4.37 13.53 -43.35
N GLY A 142 5.19 12.87 -44.16
CA GLY A 142 6.36 13.50 -44.79
C GLY A 142 7.45 13.84 -43.79
N ASP A 143 7.84 15.12 -43.73
CA ASP A 143 8.80 15.72 -42.79
C ASP A 143 8.12 16.32 -41.54
N GLY A 144 6.81 16.13 -41.40
CA GLY A 144 6.01 16.60 -40.27
C GLY A 144 5.24 15.49 -39.56
N VAL A 145 4.56 15.88 -38.49
CA VAL A 145 3.63 15.03 -37.73
C VAL A 145 2.25 15.69 -37.79
N VAL A 146 1.26 14.93 -38.22
CA VAL A 146 -0.15 15.30 -38.12
C VAL A 146 -0.66 14.76 -36.79
N LEU A 147 -1.05 15.65 -35.90
CA LEU A 147 -1.70 15.32 -34.64
C LEU A 147 -3.21 15.48 -34.83
N THR A 148 -3.93 14.37 -34.74
CA THR A 148 -5.39 14.34 -34.76
C THR A 148 -5.90 13.98 -33.37
N GLY A 149 -6.97 14.63 -32.94
CA GLY A 149 -7.55 14.39 -31.63
C GLY A 149 -8.95 14.95 -31.51
N ARG A 150 -9.54 14.73 -30.34
CA ARG A 150 -10.84 15.29 -29.95
C ARG A 150 -10.68 16.06 -28.65
N ILE A 151 -11.29 17.24 -28.55
CA ILE A 151 -11.47 17.93 -27.29
C ILE A 151 -12.86 17.58 -26.79
N PHE A 152 -12.96 16.97 -25.62
CA PHE A 152 -14.21 16.54 -24.99
C PHE A 152 -14.51 17.41 -23.77
N ASN A 153 -15.73 17.91 -23.67
CA ASN A 153 -16.19 18.62 -22.48
C ASN A 153 -16.80 17.63 -21.47
N ALA A 154 -16.00 17.19 -20.50
CA ALA A 154 -16.41 16.35 -19.39
C ALA A 154 -17.22 17.08 -18.31
N ALA A 155 -17.45 18.40 -18.44
CA ALA A 155 -18.31 19.13 -17.53
C ALA A 155 -19.80 19.00 -17.94
N ASP A 156 -20.67 19.12 -16.94
CA ASP A 156 -22.14 19.16 -17.13
C ASP A 156 -22.65 20.55 -17.57
N ALA A 157 -21.74 21.46 -17.94
CA ALA A 157 -22.05 22.81 -18.40
C ALA A 157 -21.28 23.14 -19.70
N PRO A 158 -21.77 24.05 -20.54
CA PRO A 158 -21.04 24.52 -21.72
C PRO A 158 -19.70 25.16 -21.31
N ALA A 159 -18.62 24.79 -22.01
CA ALA A 159 -17.27 25.29 -21.76
C ALA A 159 -16.74 26.04 -22.99
N THR A 160 -16.10 27.18 -22.76
CA THR A 160 -15.37 27.91 -23.81
C THR A 160 -14.09 27.16 -24.14
N VAL A 161 -13.84 26.88 -25.41
CA VAL A 161 -12.65 26.15 -25.85
C VAL A 161 -11.50 27.14 -26.01
N PRO A 162 -10.46 27.09 -25.15
CA PRO A 162 -9.33 28.01 -25.27
C PRO A 162 -8.41 27.56 -26.42
N ALA A 163 -7.49 28.44 -26.81
CA ALA A 163 -6.50 28.11 -27.83
C ALA A 163 -5.60 26.96 -27.35
N VAL A 164 -5.27 26.03 -28.25
CA VAL A 164 -4.38 24.92 -27.94
C VAL A 164 -2.97 25.30 -28.39
N GLU A 165 -2.02 25.34 -27.47
CA GLU A 165 -0.60 25.48 -27.75
C GLU A 165 0.05 24.09 -27.79
N ILE A 166 0.68 23.77 -28.91
CA ILE A 166 1.37 22.50 -29.12
C ILE A 166 2.86 22.78 -29.26
N THR A 167 3.65 22.15 -28.40
CA THR A 167 5.11 22.26 -28.37
C THR A 167 5.71 20.89 -28.57
N ALA A 168 6.59 20.74 -29.58
CA ALA A 168 7.34 19.51 -29.79
C ALA A 168 8.74 19.65 -29.20
N GLU A 169 9.09 18.75 -28.27
CA GLU A 169 10.39 18.73 -27.60
C GLU A 169 11.14 17.45 -27.99
N SER A 170 12.28 17.59 -28.67
CA SER A 170 13.14 16.46 -29.00
C SER A 170 13.95 15.98 -27.78
N THR A 171 14.24 14.68 -27.71
CA THR A 171 15.18 14.09 -26.74
C THR A 171 16.58 14.71 -26.77
N HIS A 172 16.94 15.37 -27.88
CA HIS A 172 18.22 16.07 -28.07
C HIS A 172 18.15 17.57 -27.72
N GLY A 173 17.09 18.03 -27.06
CA GLY A 173 16.93 19.44 -26.65
C GLY A 173 16.60 20.42 -27.77
N LYS A 174 16.36 19.94 -29.01
CA LYS A 174 15.82 20.77 -30.11
C LYS A 174 14.31 20.94 -29.89
N THR A 175 13.87 22.13 -29.52
CA THR A 175 12.46 22.50 -29.42
C THR A 175 11.97 23.08 -30.76
N VAL A 176 10.86 22.55 -31.26
CA VAL A 176 10.16 23.14 -32.41
C VAL A 176 9.29 24.29 -31.86
N PRO A 177 9.22 25.46 -32.53
CA PRO A 177 8.45 26.61 -32.06
C PRO A 177 6.99 26.25 -31.79
N ALA A 178 6.46 26.74 -30.67
CA ALA A 178 5.10 26.50 -30.22
C ALA A 178 4.09 27.01 -31.25
N ARG A 179 3.16 26.14 -31.67
CA ARG A 179 2.07 26.49 -32.57
C ARG A 179 0.78 26.58 -31.78
N THR A 180 0.16 27.76 -31.83
CA THR A 180 -1.17 27.98 -31.28
C THR A 180 -2.20 27.70 -32.37
N VAL A 181 -3.13 26.78 -32.11
CA VAL A 181 -4.24 26.47 -33.01
C VAL A 181 -5.55 26.81 -32.31
N ARG A 182 -6.40 27.56 -33.02
CA ARG A 182 -7.74 27.91 -32.57
C ARG A 182 -8.71 26.83 -33.06
N PRO A 183 -9.43 26.13 -32.16
CA PRO A 183 -10.44 25.15 -32.55
C PRO A 183 -11.59 25.80 -33.34
N GLU A 184 -12.29 25.01 -34.16
CA GLU A 184 -13.42 25.51 -35.00
C GLU A 184 -14.62 25.98 -34.17
N ALA A 185 -14.75 25.52 -32.93
CA ALA A 185 -15.83 25.89 -32.03
C ALA A 185 -15.29 26.71 -30.84
N ASP A 186 -15.79 27.93 -30.67
CA ASP A 186 -15.47 28.78 -29.52
C ASP A 186 -16.10 28.26 -28.22
N THR A 187 -17.22 27.54 -28.31
CA THR A 187 -17.95 26.97 -27.17
C THR A 187 -18.34 25.53 -27.45
N LEU A 188 -18.07 24.64 -26.49
CA LEU A 188 -18.39 23.22 -26.54
C LEU A 188 -19.45 22.89 -25.48
N PRO A 189 -20.63 22.38 -25.89
CA PRO A 189 -21.68 21.96 -24.96
C PRO A 189 -21.22 20.84 -24.01
N ALA A 190 -22.00 20.62 -22.95
CA ALA A 190 -21.73 19.57 -21.97
C ALA A 190 -21.74 18.18 -22.63
N GLN A 191 -20.76 17.35 -22.29
CA GLN A 191 -20.61 15.98 -22.80
C GLN A 191 -20.43 15.88 -24.34
N GLU A 192 -20.04 16.97 -25.00
CA GLU A 192 -19.80 17.00 -26.44
C GLU A 192 -18.31 16.96 -26.77
N SER A 193 -17.97 16.59 -28.01
CA SER A 193 -16.58 16.62 -28.50
C SER A 193 -16.44 17.29 -29.85
N VAL A 194 -15.40 18.12 -29.98
CA VAL A 194 -14.99 18.74 -31.23
C VAL A 194 -13.71 18.07 -31.74
N PRO A 195 -13.65 17.61 -33.00
CA PRO A 195 -12.42 17.11 -33.58
C PRO A 195 -11.46 18.27 -33.87
N PHE A 196 -10.16 18.02 -33.75
CA PHE A 196 -9.13 18.95 -34.20
C PHE A 196 -8.01 18.19 -34.91
N SER A 197 -7.40 18.83 -35.90
CA SER A 197 -6.27 18.30 -36.65
C SER A 197 -5.24 19.40 -36.84
N VAL A 198 -3.99 19.11 -36.48
CA VAL A 198 -2.88 20.05 -36.60
C VAL A 198 -1.71 19.37 -37.27
N GLN A 199 -1.18 20.00 -38.31
CA GLN A 199 0.05 19.56 -38.95
C GLN A 199 1.24 20.35 -38.40
N LEU A 200 2.18 19.64 -37.79
CA LEU A 200 3.44 20.18 -37.29
C LEU A 200 4.55 19.82 -38.28
N PRO A 201 5.10 20.78 -39.06
CA PRO A 201 6.25 20.54 -39.93
C PRO A 201 7.57 20.48 -39.13
N ASP A 202 8.60 19.84 -39.69
CA ASP A 202 9.96 19.73 -39.14
C ASP A 202 10.03 19.12 -37.72
N VAL A 203 9.25 18.06 -37.46
CA VAL A 203 9.26 17.38 -36.16
C VAL A 203 10.40 16.34 -36.12
N PRO A 204 11.39 16.50 -35.21
CA PRO A 204 12.51 15.57 -35.14
C PRO A 204 12.08 14.18 -34.64
N ALA A 205 12.71 13.14 -35.18
CA ALA A 205 12.45 11.76 -34.80
C ALA A 205 12.68 11.55 -33.29
N GLY A 206 11.70 10.95 -32.61
CA GLY A 206 11.75 10.72 -31.16
C GLY A 206 11.42 11.95 -30.31
N ALA A 207 10.73 12.95 -30.85
CA ALA A 207 10.21 14.07 -30.06
C ALA A 207 8.98 13.70 -29.22
N HIS A 208 8.92 14.24 -28.01
CA HIS A 208 7.74 14.23 -27.16
C HIS A 208 6.89 15.47 -27.46
N LEU A 209 5.61 15.27 -27.78
CA LEU A 209 4.65 16.35 -27.97
C LEU A 209 4.02 16.71 -26.62
N ARG A 210 4.09 17.98 -26.24
CA ARG A 210 3.34 18.54 -25.10
C ARG A 210 2.22 19.42 -25.64
N LEU A 211 0.99 19.10 -25.24
CA LEU A 211 -0.19 19.91 -25.51
C LEU A 211 -0.53 20.71 -24.25
N ARG A 212 -0.79 22.01 -24.41
CA ARG A 212 -1.25 22.88 -23.34
C ARG A 212 -2.43 23.70 -23.82
N LEU A 213 -3.45 23.84 -22.98
CA LEU A 213 -4.53 24.80 -23.19
C LEU A 213 -4.06 26.17 -22.71
N VAL A 214 -4.09 27.17 -23.59
CA VAL A 214 -3.71 28.54 -23.28
C VAL A 214 -4.95 29.41 -23.42
N ALA A 215 -5.36 30.03 -22.31
CA ALA A 215 -6.46 30.99 -22.32
C ALA A 215 -6.10 32.16 -23.24
N ASP A 216 -7.00 32.51 -24.16
CA ASP A 216 -6.81 33.64 -25.05
C ASP A 216 -6.80 34.91 -24.20
N ASN A 217 -5.65 35.58 -24.13
CA ASN A 217 -5.46 36.79 -23.36
C ASN A 217 -5.72 37.97 -24.30
N SER A 218 -6.98 38.14 -24.69
CA SER A 218 -7.47 39.30 -25.45
C SER A 218 -8.01 40.36 -24.50
#